data_AF-W4KNC7-F1
#
_entry.id   AF-W4KNC7-F1
#
_cell.length_a   1.000
_cell.length_b   1.000
_cell.length_c   1.000
_cell.angle_alpha   90.00
_cell.angle_beta   90.00
_cell.angle_gamma   90.00
#
_symmetry.space_group_name_H-M   'P 1'
#
loop_
_entity.id
_entity.type
_entity.pdbx_description
1 polymer ?
#
loop_
_entity_poly.entity_id
_entity_poly.type
_entity_poly.pdbx_seq_one_letter_code
_entity_poly.pdbx_strand_id
1 'polypeptide(L)'
;MFYLLPVGHEHCVTLKDELKKDSLIVFRSDKYRFKKDCHPDTDHSCVRLYDCKENIVLHIGFRRGQNKIVFNSKTAKGAWGAEESCALDGAFKGEDVTITVYDHGDHFQILCDYRTVHYYKKQCNENIKVISYDANDGNDPVFSGTLALDTYASFAKFVPCDD
;
A
#
# COMPACT_ATOMS: atom_id res chain seq x y z
N MET A 1 8.30 -6.16 12.20
CA MET A 1 7.39 -7.28 12.48
C MET A 1 6.96 -7.83 11.14
N PHE A 2 6.92 -9.15 11.00
CA PHE A 2 6.56 -9.82 9.77
C PHE A 2 5.13 -10.37 9.85
N TYR A 3 4.39 -10.27 8.75
CA TYR A 3 3.04 -10.81 8.60
C TYR A 3 2.86 -11.40 7.19
N LEU A 4 1.93 -12.35 7.06
CA LEU A 4 1.40 -12.78 5.77
C LEU A 4 0.06 -12.07 5.54
N LEU A 5 -0.11 -11.49 4.37
CA LEU A 5 -1.31 -10.72 4.00
C LEU A 5 -1.94 -11.32 2.73
N PRO A 6 -2.85 -12.30 2.87
CA PRO A 6 -3.60 -12.86 1.75
C PRO A 6 -4.49 -11.81 1.08
N VAL A 7 -4.73 -11.97 -0.22
CA VAL A 7 -5.71 -11.16 -0.96
C VAL A 7 -7.14 -11.56 -0.57
N GLY A 8 -8.00 -10.58 -0.30
CA GLY A 8 -9.45 -10.78 -0.20
C GLY A 8 -10.14 -9.77 0.69
N HIS A 9 -11.43 -9.53 0.43
CA HIS A 9 -12.24 -8.51 1.10
C HIS A 9 -12.28 -8.64 2.63
N GLU A 10 -12.19 -9.86 3.17
CA GLU A 10 -12.22 -10.14 4.62
C GLU A 10 -10.83 -10.29 5.24
N HIS A 11 -9.76 -10.23 4.43
CA HIS A 11 -8.40 -10.44 4.90
C HIS A 11 -7.74 -9.12 5.29
N CYS A 12 -7.57 -8.94 6.59
CA CYS A 12 -6.79 -7.87 7.16
C CYS A 12 -5.84 -8.38 8.24
N VAL A 13 -4.77 -7.62 8.45
CA VAL A 13 -3.80 -7.85 9.53
C VAL A 13 -3.91 -6.69 10.51
N THR A 14 -4.29 -7.00 11.75
CA THR A 14 -4.18 -6.08 12.86
C THR A 14 -2.74 -6.09 13.38
N LEU A 15 -2.08 -4.94 13.32
CA LEU A 15 -0.70 -4.79 13.76
C LEU A 15 -0.63 -4.88 15.28
N LYS A 16 0.45 -5.50 15.80
CA LYS A 16 0.70 -5.58 17.24
C LYS A 16 0.66 -4.20 17.90
N ASP A 17 1.40 -3.25 17.32
CA ASP A 17 1.50 -1.86 17.74
C ASP A 17 1.03 -0.94 16.62
N GLU A 18 0.52 0.25 16.97
CA GLU A 18 0.23 1.28 15.99
C GLU A 18 1.52 1.80 15.34
N LEU A 19 1.49 2.00 14.02
CA LEU A 19 2.55 2.66 13.28
C LEU A 19 2.28 4.17 13.24
N LYS A 20 3.31 4.94 13.54
CA LYS A 20 3.29 6.39 13.66
C LYS A 20 4.26 7.01 12.65
N LYS A 21 4.51 8.31 12.76
CA LYS A 21 5.61 8.97 12.04
C LYS A 21 6.93 8.19 12.19
N ASP A 22 7.75 8.27 11.16
CA ASP A 22 9.03 7.57 10.97
C ASP A 22 8.91 6.05 10.76
N SER A 23 7.68 5.52 10.68
CA SER A 23 7.46 4.09 10.41
C SER A 23 7.61 3.74 8.93
N LEU A 24 8.05 2.51 8.68
CA LEU A 24 8.21 1.94 7.34
C LEU A 24 7.34 0.69 7.21
N ILE A 25 6.62 0.59 6.11
CA ILE A 25 5.85 -0.61 5.74
C ILE A 25 6.39 -1.10 4.40
N VAL A 26 6.73 -2.38 4.31
CA VAL A 26 7.23 -3.01 3.09
C VAL A 26 6.32 -4.19 2.74
N PHE A 27 5.64 -4.09 1.61
CA PHE A 27 4.92 -5.20 0.98
C PHE A 27 5.85 -5.84 -0.05
N ARG A 28 5.98 -7.17 -0.01
CA ARG A 28 6.78 -7.96 -0.94
C ARG A 28 5.87 -8.97 -1.64
N SER A 29 6.00 -9.03 -2.95
CA SER A 29 5.33 -10.00 -3.80
C SER A 29 6.36 -10.76 -4.61
N ASP A 30 6.17 -12.07 -4.77
CA ASP A 30 6.95 -12.93 -5.66
C ASP A 30 6.39 -12.97 -7.09
N LYS A 31 5.35 -12.17 -7.36
CA LYS A 31 4.68 -12.06 -8.66
C LYS A 31 4.31 -10.62 -8.96
N TYR A 32 4.47 -10.24 -10.21
CA TYR A 32 3.93 -9.00 -10.75
C TYR A 32 3.31 -9.25 -12.12
N ARG A 33 2.02 -8.92 -12.25
CA ARG A 33 1.23 -9.18 -13.45
C ARG A 33 0.82 -7.87 -14.11
N PHE A 34 1.73 -7.23 -14.84
CA PHE A 34 1.42 -5.96 -15.51
C PHE A 34 0.35 -6.08 -16.60
N LYS A 35 0.27 -7.24 -17.28
CA LYS A 35 -0.73 -7.45 -18.33
C LYS A 35 -2.13 -7.43 -17.73
N LYS A 36 -3.03 -6.71 -18.41
CA LYS A 36 -4.46 -6.66 -18.09
C LYS A 36 -5.07 -8.06 -18.18
N ASP A 37 -5.85 -8.44 -17.17
CA ASP A 37 -6.61 -9.70 -17.19
C ASP A 37 -8.09 -9.49 -17.51
N CYS A 38 -8.61 -8.26 -17.39
CA CYS A 38 -10.03 -7.98 -17.55
C CYS A 38 -10.33 -6.59 -18.16
N HIS A 39 -11.62 -6.23 -18.18
CA HIS A 39 -12.11 -4.94 -18.66
C HIS A 39 -11.39 -3.78 -17.92
N PRO A 40 -11.01 -2.68 -18.61
CA PRO A 40 -10.20 -1.60 -18.02
C PRO A 40 -10.79 -0.98 -16.75
N ASP A 41 -12.11 -1.03 -16.61
CA ASP A 41 -12.85 -0.40 -15.53
C ASP A 41 -12.97 -1.27 -14.28
N THR A 42 -12.68 -2.57 -14.38
CA THR A 42 -12.79 -3.52 -13.26
C THR A 42 -11.43 -3.98 -12.74
N ASP A 43 -10.35 -3.74 -13.49
CA ASP A 43 -8.99 -4.16 -13.14
C ASP A 43 -8.42 -3.31 -11.99
N HIS A 44 -8.55 -3.83 -10.77
CA HIS A 44 -8.17 -3.13 -9.56
C HIS A 44 -7.70 -4.11 -8.49
N SER A 45 -6.46 -3.95 -8.06
CA SER A 45 -5.94 -4.48 -6.80
C SER A 45 -5.52 -3.31 -5.91
N CYS A 46 -5.58 -3.46 -4.60
CA CYS A 46 -5.18 -2.38 -3.71
C CYS A 46 -4.70 -2.87 -2.35
N VAL A 47 -3.78 -2.11 -1.77
CA VAL A 47 -3.46 -2.18 -0.34
C VAL A 47 -4.07 -0.98 0.36
N ARG A 48 -4.56 -1.18 1.59
CA ARG A 48 -5.17 -0.11 2.39
C ARG A 48 -4.60 -0.14 3.80
N LEU A 49 -4.31 1.06 4.31
CA LEU A 49 -3.85 1.30 5.68
C LEU A 49 -4.99 1.97 6.44
N TYR A 50 -5.38 1.40 7.58
CA TYR A 50 -6.48 1.88 8.40
C TYR A 50 -6.01 2.27 9.79
N ASP A 51 -6.71 3.24 10.38
CA ASP A 51 -6.60 3.54 11.80
C ASP A 51 -7.51 2.62 12.65
N CYS A 52 -7.58 2.89 13.96
CA CYS A 52 -8.43 2.14 14.89
C CYS A 52 -9.94 2.46 14.76
N LYS A 53 -10.31 3.47 13.95
CA LYS A 53 -11.69 3.92 13.71
C LYS A 53 -12.17 3.54 12.31
N GLU A 54 -11.46 2.65 11.63
CA GLU A 54 -11.75 2.18 10.27
C GLU A 54 -11.65 3.29 9.20
N ASN A 55 -10.99 4.41 9.49
CA ASN A 55 -10.64 5.38 8.47
C ASN A 55 -9.52 4.79 7.60
N ILE A 56 -9.65 4.93 6.28
CA ILE A 56 -8.57 4.63 5.34
C ILE A 56 -7.61 5.81 5.35
N VAL A 57 -6.50 5.63 6.07
CA VAL A 57 -5.39 6.60 6.20
C VAL A 57 -4.63 6.71 4.88
N LEU A 58 -4.49 5.59 4.16
CA LEU A 58 -3.92 5.54 2.81
C LEU A 58 -4.50 4.36 2.04
N HIS A 59 -5.04 4.65 0.86
CA HIS A 59 -5.36 3.68 -0.17
C HIS A 59 -4.32 3.76 -1.28
N ILE A 60 -3.79 2.61 -1.70
CA ILE A 60 -2.94 2.49 -2.88
C ILE A 60 -3.61 1.49 -3.83
N GLY A 61 -4.22 2.00 -4.89
CA GLY A 61 -4.90 1.21 -5.92
C GLY A 61 -4.06 1.07 -7.18
N PHE A 62 -3.95 -0.15 -7.70
CA PHE A 62 -3.22 -0.49 -8.92
C PHE A 62 -4.23 -0.81 -10.01
N ARG A 63 -4.31 0.04 -11.05
CA ARG A 63 -5.29 -0.05 -12.14
C ARG A 63 -4.56 -0.28 -13.46
N ARG A 64 -4.30 -1.53 -13.84
CA ARG A 64 -3.53 -1.87 -15.06
C ARG A 64 -4.23 -1.39 -16.32
N GLY A 65 -5.56 -1.54 -16.38
CA GLY A 65 -6.39 -1.07 -17.50
C GLY A 65 -6.33 0.44 -17.75
N GLN A 66 -6.04 1.24 -16.71
CA GLN A 66 -5.91 2.70 -16.79
C GLN A 66 -4.46 3.17 -16.79
N ASN A 67 -3.50 2.24 -16.67
CA ASN A 67 -2.08 2.51 -16.48
C ASN A 67 -1.78 3.47 -15.30
N LYS A 68 -2.44 3.29 -14.15
CA LYS A 68 -2.32 4.21 -13.01
C LYS A 68 -2.16 3.48 -11.68
N ILE A 69 -1.37 4.11 -10.81
CA ILE A 69 -1.39 3.89 -9.37
C ILE A 69 -2.15 5.06 -8.76
N VAL A 70 -3.14 4.77 -7.93
CA VAL A 70 -4.06 5.74 -7.35
C VAL A 70 -3.86 5.81 -5.84
N PHE A 71 -3.80 7.03 -5.32
CA PHE A 71 -3.65 7.32 -3.90
C PHE A 71 -4.84 8.13 -3.40
N ASN A 72 -5.42 7.72 -2.27
CA ASN A 72 -6.52 8.46 -1.66
C ASN A 72 -6.65 8.13 -0.16
N SER A 73 -7.53 8.85 0.53
CA SER A 73 -7.94 8.61 1.91
C SER A 73 -9.46 8.70 2.01
N LYS A 74 -10.03 8.12 3.06
CA LYS A 74 -11.47 8.16 3.30
C LYS A 74 -11.76 7.95 4.78
N THR A 75 -12.65 8.74 5.37
CA THR A 75 -13.15 8.44 6.71
C THR A 75 -14.18 7.30 6.67
N ALA A 76 -14.30 6.51 7.73
CA ALA A 76 -15.14 5.31 7.77
C ALA A 76 -16.58 5.54 7.25
N LYS A 77 -17.14 6.73 7.51
CA LYS A 77 -18.50 7.14 7.09
C LYS A 77 -18.52 8.25 6.03
N GLY A 78 -17.36 8.67 5.52
CA GLY A 78 -17.25 9.78 4.59
C GLY A 78 -17.25 9.37 3.12
N ALA A 79 -17.09 10.35 2.25
CA ALA A 79 -16.74 10.12 0.85
C ALA A 79 -15.22 9.94 0.69
N TRP A 80 -14.79 9.41 -0.46
CA TRP A 80 -13.40 9.49 -0.86
C TRP A 80 -12.95 10.95 -0.97
N GLY A 81 -11.70 11.21 -0.59
CA GLY A 81 -11.07 12.50 -0.79
C GLY A 81 -10.65 12.73 -2.24
N ALA A 82 -9.82 13.76 -2.45
CA ALA A 82 -9.23 14.04 -3.76
C ALA A 82 -8.26 12.92 -4.15
N GLU A 83 -8.46 12.36 -5.34
CA GLU A 83 -7.61 11.32 -5.91
C GLU A 83 -6.29 11.94 -6.40
N GLU A 84 -5.16 11.34 -6.03
CA GLU A 84 -3.85 11.57 -6.63
C GLU A 84 -3.43 10.33 -7.41
N SER A 85 -2.65 10.48 -8.48
CA SER A 85 -2.18 9.31 -9.24
C SER A 85 -0.82 9.52 -9.90
N CYS A 86 -0.14 8.42 -10.16
CA CYS A 86 1.04 8.35 -11.02
C CYS A 86 0.90 7.18 -12.02
N ALA A 87 1.81 7.09 -12.99
CA ALA A 87 1.80 6.02 -13.98
C ALA A 87 2.19 4.67 -13.33
N LEU A 88 1.49 3.60 -13.72
CA LEU A 88 1.87 2.24 -13.33
C LEU A 88 3.02 1.70 -14.19
N ASP A 89 3.04 2.06 -15.48
CA ASP A 89 4.09 1.67 -16.41
C ASP A 89 5.45 2.18 -15.93
N GLY A 90 6.43 1.27 -15.95
CA GLY A 90 7.77 1.52 -15.45
C GLY A 90 7.87 1.71 -13.92
N ALA A 91 6.78 1.60 -13.14
CA ALA A 91 6.84 1.69 -11.67
C ALA A 91 7.60 0.51 -11.05
N PHE A 92 7.46 -0.67 -11.64
CA PHE A 92 8.12 -1.92 -11.25
C PHE A 92 9.05 -2.42 -12.35
N LYS A 93 10.14 -3.08 -11.98
CA LYS A 93 11.22 -3.52 -12.89
C LYS A 93 11.42 -5.03 -12.97
N GLY A 94 10.84 -5.81 -12.05
CA GLY A 94 11.04 -7.25 -11.94
C GLY A 94 9.76 -8.04 -11.70
N GLU A 95 9.92 -9.35 -11.51
CA GLU A 95 8.84 -10.26 -11.08
C GLU A 95 8.65 -10.23 -9.56
N ASP A 96 9.77 -10.18 -8.82
CA ASP A 96 9.80 -9.86 -7.40
C ASP A 96 9.70 -8.35 -7.22
N VAL A 97 8.61 -7.90 -6.60
CA VAL A 97 8.32 -6.47 -6.50
C VAL A 97 8.06 -6.04 -5.06
N THR A 98 8.40 -4.79 -4.78
CA THR A 98 8.16 -4.18 -3.47
C THR A 98 7.33 -2.93 -3.56
N ILE A 99 6.40 -2.77 -2.62
CA ILE A 99 5.73 -1.50 -2.34
C ILE A 99 6.20 -1.08 -0.96
N THR A 100 6.82 0.08 -0.87
CA THR A 100 7.26 0.63 0.41
C THR A 100 6.51 1.92 0.71
N VAL A 101 5.99 2.04 1.92
CA VAL A 101 5.39 3.26 2.44
C VAL A 101 6.23 3.74 3.60
N TYR A 102 6.77 4.96 3.49
CA TYR A 102 7.48 5.64 4.56
C TYR A 102 6.64 6.81 5.08
N ASP A 103 6.36 6.83 6.37
CA ASP A 103 5.56 7.87 7.03
C ASP A 103 6.46 9.00 7.55
N HIS A 104 6.40 10.19 6.92
CA HIS A 104 7.14 11.38 7.36
C HIS A 104 6.38 12.24 8.38
N GLY A 105 5.19 11.81 8.80
CA GLY A 105 4.29 12.53 9.69
C GLY A 105 3.17 13.24 8.94
N ASP A 106 3.49 14.21 8.09
CA ASP A 106 2.52 15.02 7.32
C ASP A 106 2.24 14.48 5.91
N HIS A 107 3.08 13.57 5.41
CA HIS A 107 2.92 12.91 4.13
C HIS A 107 3.48 11.48 4.16
N PHE A 108 3.04 10.67 3.21
CA PHE A 108 3.63 9.37 2.92
C PHE A 108 4.54 9.48 1.69
N GLN A 109 5.72 8.88 1.76
CA GLN A 109 6.54 8.62 0.58
C GLN A 109 6.27 7.17 0.14
N ILE A 110 5.84 7.00 -1.12
CA ILE A 110 5.56 5.70 -1.71
C ILE A 110 6.67 5.35 -2.67
N LEU A 111 7.23 4.15 -2.52
CA LEU A 111 8.26 3.60 -3.38
C LEU A 111 7.79 2.28 -4.00
N CYS A 112 8.08 2.10 -5.28
CA CYS A 112 7.96 0.83 -5.98
C CYS A 112 9.38 0.36 -6.33
N ASP A 113 9.71 -0.88 -5.97
CA ASP A 113 11.07 -1.44 -6.07
C ASP A 113 12.13 -0.50 -5.46
N TYR A 114 11.80 0.06 -4.30
CA TYR A 114 12.61 1.03 -3.55
C TYR A 114 12.95 2.33 -4.31
N ARG A 115 12.29 2.62 -5.42
CA ARG A 115 12.34 3.92 -6.09
C ARG A 115 11.08 4.70 -5.77
N THR A 116 11.23 5.93 -5.29
CA THR A 116 10.09 6.83 -5.05
C THR A 116 9.27 7.01 -6.32
N VAL A 117 7.96 6.77 -6.22
CA VAL A 117 6.99 6.99 -7.29
C VAL A 117 6.02 8.12 -6.97
N HIS A 118 5.79 8.41 -5.68
CA HIS A 118 4.88 9.46 -5.26
C HIS A 118 5.14 9.94 -3.82
N TYR A 119 4.82 11.20 -3.55
CA TYR A 119 4.69 11.76 -2.20
C TYR A 119 3.23 12.16 -2.00
N TYR A 120 2.50 11.43 -1.16
CA TYR A 120 1.08 11.67 -0.89
C TYR A 120 0.91 12.48 0.40
N LYS A 121 0.38 13.70 0.30
CA LYS A 121 0.08 14.51 1.48
C LYS A 121 -1.08 13.88 2.25
N LYS A 122 -0.93 13.67 3.56
CA LYS A 122 -1.98 13.03 4.36
C LYS A 122 -3.24 13.88 4.38
N GLN A 123 -4.36 13.26 4.05
CA GLN A 123 -5.69 13.81 4.25
C GLN A 123 -6.28 13.34 5.61
N CYS A 124 -5.69 12.31 6.21
CA CYS A 124 -5.98 11.80 7.55
C CYS A 124 -4.65 11.57 8.30
N ASN A 125 -4.51 12.16 9.50
CA ASN A 125 -3.26 12.11 10.29
C ASN A 125 -3.28 11.05 11.41
N GLU A 126 -4.22 10.11 11.35
CA GLU A 126 -4.38 9.06 12.35
C GLU A 126 -3.28 7.98 12.19
N ASN A 127 -2.96 7.29 13.28
CA ASN A 127 -1.96 6.22 13.27
C ASN A 127 -2.51 4.97 12.59
N ILE A 128 -1.63 4.19 11.96
CA ILE A 128 -2.01 2.97 11.24
C ILE A 128 -2.05 1.79 12.21
N LYS A 129 -3.15 1.04 12.22
CA LYS A 129 -3.35 -0.14 13.08
C LYS A 129 -3.71 -1.40 12.29
N VAL A 130 -4.38 -1.26 11.15
CA VAL A 130 -4.85 -2.39 10.35
C VAL A 130 -4.41 -2.21 8.91
N ILE A 131 -4.04 -3.30 8.24
CA ILE A 131 -3.64 -3.30 6.83
C ILE A 131 -4.44 -4.38 6.10
N SER A 132 -4.96 -4.07 4.92
CA SER A 132 -5.63 -5.05 4.05
C SER A 132 -5.04 -5.08 2.65
N TYR A 133 -5.25 -6.21 1.97
CA TYR A 133 -4.93 -6.40 0.57
C TYR A 133 -6.13 -7.01 -0.15
N ASP A 134 -6.52 -6.38 -1.25
CA ASP A 134 -7.80 -6.66 -1.90
C ASP A 134 -7.67 -6.59 -3.43
N ALA A 135 -8.51 -7.34 -4.12
CA ALA A 135 -8.65 -7.31 -5.57
C ALA A 135 -10.12 -7.54 -5.92
N ASN A 136 -10.62 -6.82 -6.94
CA ASN A 136 -12.01 -6.98 -7.35
C ASN A 136 -12.31 -8.43 -7.76
N ASP A 137 -13.49 -8.93 -7.35
CA ASP A 137 -13.95 -10.28 -7.66
C ASP A 137 -13.84 -10.62 -9.15
N GLY A 138 -13.36 -11.84 -9.43
CA GLY A 138 -13.20 -12.37 -10.78
C GLY A 138 -11.94 -11.92 -11.52
N ASN A 139 -11.07 -11.13 -10.88
CA ASN A 139 -9.80 -10.71 -11.46
C ASN A 139 -8.59 -11.33 -10.75
N ASP A 140 -7.57 -11.67 -11.53
CA ASP A 140 -6.27 -12.02 -10.97
C ASP A 140 -5.64 -10.77 -10.34
N PRO A 141 -5.13 -10.86 -9.09
CA PRO A 141 -4.45 -9.75 -8.46
C PRO A 141 -3.21 -9.30 -9.25
N VAL A 142 -2.91 -8.01 -9.19
CA VAL A 142 -1.68 -7.43 -9.77
C VAL A 142 -0.42 -8.09 -9.19
N PHE A 143 -0.49 -8.54 -7.95
CA PHE A 143 0.59 -9.18 -7.21
C PHE A 143 0.25 -10.64 -6.89
N SER A 144 1.10 -11.31 -6.11
CA SER A 144 0.83 -12.65 -5.59
C SER A 144 -0.45 -12.68 -4.75
N GLY A 145 -1.08 -13.85 -4.63
CA GLY A 145 -2.26 -14.02 -3.79
C GLY A 145 -2.00 -13.84 -2.28
N THR A 146 -0.74 -13.67 -1.87
CA THR A 146 -0.35 -13.36 -0.49
C THR A 146 0.91 -12.52 -0.51
N LEU A 147 0.83 -11.33 0.08
CA LEU A 147 1.97 -10.44 0.25
C LEU A 147 2.71 -10.77 1.54
N ALA A 148 4.04 -10.75 1.49
CA ALA A 148 4.88 -10.70 2.67
C ALA A 148 4.96 -9.25 3.17
N LEU A 149 4.54 -9.00 4.40
CA LEU A 149 4.42 -7.67 4.97
C LEU A 149 5.41 -7.49 6.13
N ASP A 150 6.35 -6.57 5.97
CA ASP A 150 7.25 -6.15 7.04
C ASP A 150 6.91 -4.74 7.52
N THR A 151 6.82 -4.57 8.83
CA THR A 151 6.62 -3.25 9.46
C THR A 151 7.77 -2.89 10.39
N TYR A 152 8.19 -1.64 10.34
CA TYR A 152 9.26 -1.10 11.18
C TYR A 152 8.72 0.17 11.85
N ALA A 153 8.73 0.18 13.18
CA ALA A 153 8.21 1.32 13.94
C ALA A 153 9.04 2.60 13.79
N SER A 154 10.28 2.49 13.32
CA SER A 154 11.17 3.63 13.07
C SER A 154 12.26 3.25 12.06
N PHE A 155 12.62 4.19 11.19
CA PHE A 155 13.78 4.08 10.31
C PHE A 155 15.11 3.94 11.07
N ALA A 156 15.19 4.42 12.31
CA ALA A 156 16.39 4.30 13.14
C ALA A 156 16.84 2.84 13.35
N LYS A 157 15.96 1.86 13.12
CA LYS A 157 16.32 0.44 13.16
C LYS A 157 17.30 0.01 12.06
N PHE A 158 17.45 0.80 11.01
CA PHE A 158 18.33 0.50 9.87
C PHE A 158 19.62 1.33 9.88
N VAL A 159 19.71 2.31 10.76
CA VAL A 159 20.93 3.11 10.93
C VAL A 159 21.77 2.41 11.99
N PRO A 160 22.99 1.95 11.68
CA PRO A 160 23.93 1.50 12.71
C PRO A 160 24.11 2.63 13.74
N CYS A 161 24.09 2.31 15.03
CA CYS A 161 24.61 3.27 16.00
C CYS A 161 26.08 3.51 15.66
N ASP A 162 26.47 4.77 15.46
CA ASP A 162 27.88 5.15 15.48
C ASP A 162 28.35 4.97 16.94
N ASP A 163 29.20 3.95 17.17
CA ASP A 163 29.94 3.74 18.43
C ASP A 163 31.13 4.72 18.53
#